data_AF-A0A5M3MHA9-F1
#
_entry.id   AF-A0A5M3MHA9-F1
#
_cell.length_a   1.000
_cell.length_b   1.000
_cell.length_c   1.000
_cell.angle_alpha   90.00
_cell.angle_beta   90.00
_cell.angle_gamma   90.00
#
_symmetry.space_group_name_H-M   'P 1'
#
loop_
_entity.id
_entity.type
_entity.pdbx_description
1 polymer ?
#
loop_
_entity_poly.entity_id
_entity_poly.type
_entity_poly.pdbx_seq_one_letter_code
_entity_poly.pdbx_strand_id
1 'polypeptide(L)'
;LREGIETVVVKRLQRDHQSRDELILPVLMANQAIADLPPKKSESYNIVEDIMNTFRHDSKPLTMHFDIYDSLMNHFERREAVVVEKAQQLKEEYLSLHEKWIAHCARLDGMQKNGINDELVAPSGRSTRRSAAMLGDTARSDLEMEQIIASLGIEELTDPSLLAVKNVARIPDMISVSEGTIDYLYDDTNNIVQDPAEFYSCSSGNDIWTDEEREIFNVKFAAHPKQFGLI
;
A
#
# COMPACT_ATOMS: atom_id res chain seq x y z
N LEU A 1 10.67 44.11 -5.01
CA LEU A 1 9.96 42.93 -4.43
C LEU A 1 10.48 42.57 -3.05
N ARG A 2 11.80 42.43 -2.82
CA ARG A 2 12.41 42.11 -1.51
C ARG A 2 12.12 43.15 -0.41
N GLU A 3 12.31 44.44 -0.70
CA GLU A 3 12.06 45.54 0.24
C GLU A 3 10.57 45.71 0.62
N GLY A 4 9.67 45.37 -0.30
CA GLY A 4 8.22 45.38 -0.04
C GLY A 4 7.78 44.29 0.94
N ILE A 5 8.47 43.15 0.95
CA ILE A 5 8.20 42.05 1.88
C ILE A 5 8.80 42.37 3.25
N GLU A 6 10.03 42.89 3.31
CA GLU A 6 10.65 43.32 4.58
C GLU A 6 9.83 44.39 5.29
N THR A 7 9.30 45.37 4.56
CA THR A 7 8.44 46.40 5.16
C THR A 7 7.09 45.86 5.65
N VAL A 8 6.52 44.85 5.00
CA VAL A 8 5.30 44.17 5.47
C VAL A 8 5.57 43.32 6.70
N VAL A 9 6.69 42.59 6.72
CA VAL A 9 7.12 41.75 7.86
C VAL A 9 7.43 42.62 9.07
N VAL A 10 8.17 43.72 8.91
CA VAL A 10 8.46 44.67 9.99
C VAL A 10 7.18 45.34 10.50
N LYS A 11 6.24 45.71 9.61
CA LYS A 11 4.94 46.27 10.02
C LYS A 11 4.01 45.27 10.70
N ARG A 12 4.15 43.97 10.43
CA ARG A 12 3.47 42.89 11.17
C ARG A 12 4.09 42.70 12.54
N LEU A 13 5.42 42.58 12.62
CA LEU A 13 6.17 42.49 13.88
C LEU A 13 5.91 43.69 14.82
N GLN A 14 5.71 44.89 14.28
CA GLN A 14 5.37 46.08 15.07
C GLN A 14 3.89 46.14 15.49
N ARG A 15 3.01 45.33 14.93
CA ARG A 15 1.56 45.29 15.23
C ARG A 15 1.10 44.01 15.93
N ASP A 16 1.91 42.96 15.93
CA ASP A 16 1.71 41.76 16.76
C ASP A 16 2.07 42.10 18.21
N HIS A 17 1.23 42.92 18.83
CA HIS A 17 1.25 43.17 20.27
C HIS A 17 0.61 42.01 21.06
N GLN A 18 0.09 41.01 20.38
CA GLN A 18 -0.55 39.88 21.04
C GLN A 18 0.49 38.85 21.44
N SER A 19 0.70 38.71 22.75
CA SER A 19 1.46 37.60 23.30
C SER A 19 0.87 36.27 22.83
N ARG A 20 1.70 35.23 22.69
CA ARG A 20 1.23 33.86 22.43
C ARG A 20 0.10 33.47 23.39
N ASP A 21 0.21 33.88 24.65
CA ASP A 21 -0.81 33.59 25.66
C ASP A 21 -2.12 34.33 25.38
N GLU A 22 -2.08 35.54 24.83
CA GLU A 22 -3.28 36.31 24.46
C GLU A 22 -4.02 35.73 23.24
N LEU A 23 -3.32 35.01 22.38
CA LEU A 23 -3.92 34.28 21.25
C LEU A 23 -4.53 32.95 21.69
N ILE A 24 -3.86 32.25 22.61
CA ILE A 24 -4.25 30.91 23.01
C ILE A 24 -5.32 30.94 24.10
N LEU A 25 -5.27 31.89 25.03
CA LEU A 25 -6.18 31.96 26.18
C LEU A 25 -7.67 32.05 25.77
N PRO A 26 -8.08 32.86 24.77
CA PRO A 26 -9.48 32.89 24.33
C PRO A 26 -9.95 31.55 23.75
N VAL A 27 -9.08 30.86 23.01
CA VAL A 27 -9.39 29.55 22.40
C VAL A 27 -9.45 28.46 23.47
N LEU A 28 -8.51 28.47 24.42
CA LEU A 28 -8.52 27.57 25.57
C LEU A 28 -9.77 27.78 26.43
N MET A 29 -10.12 29.03 26.75
CA MET A 29 -11.33 29.34 27.52
C MET A 29 -12.61 28.93 26.79
N ALA A 30 -12.68 29.14 25.46
CA ALA A 30 -13.81 28.70 24.64
C ALA A 30 -13.94 27.16 24.60
N ASN A 31 -12.83 26.45 24.40
CA ASN A 31 -12.81 25.00 24.37
C ASN A 31 -13.11 24.39 25.74
N GLN A 32 -12.58 25.01 26.80
CA GLN A 32 -12.84 24.60 28.17
C GLN A 32 -14.31 24.85 28.54
N ALA A 33 -14.92 25.95 28.08
CA ALA A 33 -16.35 26.17 28.22
C ALA A 33 -17.19 25.11 27.48
N ILE A 34 -16.76 24.67 26.29
CA ILE A 34 -17.43 23.59 25.54
C ILE A 34 -17.26 22.23 26.24
N ALA A 35 -16.11 21.99 26.86
CA ALA A 35 -15.80 20.76 27.58
C ALA A 35 -16.48 20.69 28.97
N ASP A 36 -16.60 21.84 29.66
CA ASP A 36 -17.26 21.97 30.96
C ASP A 36 -18.79 22.01 30.84
N LEU A 37 -19.33 22.22 29.64
CA LEU A 37 -20.72 21.86 29.39
C LEU A 37 -20.84 20.36 29.71
N PRO A 38 -21.72 19.95 30.65
CA PRO A 38 -21.99 18.53 30.85
C PRO A 38 -22.28 17.95 29.47
N PRO A 39 -21.69 16.80 29.09
CA PRO A 39 -21.84 16.23 27.77
C PRO A 39 -23.32 16.30 27.48
N LYS A 40 -23.70 17.13 26.50
CA LYS A 40 -25.10 17.48 26.24
C LYS A 40 -25.78 16.15 26.20
N LYS A 41 -26.52 15.84 27.26
CA LYS A 41 -27.01 14.51 27.53
C LYS A 41 -27.95 14.31 26.39
N SER A 42 -27.44 13.66 25.36
CA SER A 42 -28.02 13.74 24.04
C SER A 42 -29.43 13.22 24.29
N GLU A 43 -30.43 14.05 24.02
CA GLU A 43 -31.84 13.66 24.22
C GLU A 43 -32.18 12.38 23.42
N SER A 44 -31.20 11.84 22.68
CA SER A 44 -31.08 10.48 22.20
C SER A 44 -31.32 9.34 23.20
N TYR A 45 -31.22 9.52 24.53
CA TYR A 45 -31.69 8.45 25.44
C TYR A 45 -33.23 8.34 25.45
N ASN A 46 -33.91 9.45 25.18
CA ASN A 46 -35.36 9.48 25.10
C ASN A 46 -35.86 9.19 23.70
N ILE A 47 -35.02 9.16 22.66
CA ILE A 47 -35.46 8.72 21.32
C ILE A 47 -35.97 7.29 21.39
N VAL A 48 -35.26 6.38 22.08
CA VAL A 48 -35.71 4.99 22.21
C VAL A 48 -37.01 4.92 23.02
N GLU A 49 -37.13 5.72 24.08
CA GLU A 49 -38.31 5.73 24.95
C GLU A 49 -39.54 6.41 24.30
N ASP A 50 -39.34 7.49 23.54
CA ASP A 50 -40.35 8.18 22.73
C ASP A 50 -40.75 7.34 21.51
N ILE A 51 -39.82 6.63 20.87
CA ILE A 51 -40.11 5.64 19.84
C ILE A 51 -40.93 4.49 20.46
N MET A 52 -40.51 3.95 21.60
CA MET A 52 -41.25 2.90 22.30
C MET A 52 -42.63 3.37 22.78
N ASN A 53 -42.78 4.64 23.17
CA ASN A 53 -44.04 5.23 23.59
C ASN A 53 -44.95 5.53 22.40
N THR A 54 -44.40 5.97 21.26
CA THR A 54 -45.16 6.10 20.00
C THR A 54 -45.62 4.73 19.47
N PHE A 55 -44.80 3.67 19.61
CA PHE A 55 -45.19 2.29 19.33
C PHE A 55 -46.26 1.73 20.27
N ARG A 56 -46.38 2.25 21.50
CA ARG A 56 -47.41 1.82 22.47
C ARG A 56 -48.81 2.33 22.16
N HIS A 57 -48.94 3.45 21.45
CA HIS A 57 -50.22 4.12 21.22
C HIS A 57 -50.88 3.81 19.87
N ASP A 58 -50.13 3.33 18.88
CA ASP A 58 -50.66 2.86 17.60
C ASP A 58 -50.16 1.43 17.32
N SER A 59 -51.08 0.47 17.17
CA SER A 59 -50.76 -0.95 16.93
C SER A 59 -50.45 -1.26 15.46
N LYS A 60 -50.69 -0.31 14.55
CA LYS A 60 -50.55 -0.44 13.09
C LYS A 60 -49.12 -0.26 12.53
N PRO A 61 -48.27 0.63 13.09
CA PRO A 61 -46.88 0.80 12.66
C PRO A 61 -46.02 -0.45 12.97
N LEU A 62 -46.35 -1.18 14.04
CA LEU A 62 -45.55 -2.32 14.50
C LEU A 62 -45.69 -3.53 13.57
N THR A 63 -46.90 -3.85 13.08
CA THR A 63 -47.10 -4.90 12.07
C THR A 63 -46.39 -4.60 10.76
N MET A 64 -46.47 -3.36 10.27
CA MET A 64 -45.72 -2.94 9.07
C MET A 64 -44.21 -3.08 9.28
N HIS A 65 -43.70 -2.78 10.48
CA HIS A 65 -42.29 -2.96 10.80
C HIS A 65 -41.89 -4.44 10.84
N PHE A 66 -42.73 -5.33 11.39
CA PHE A 66 -42.48 -6.78 11.37
C PHE A 66 -42.50 -7.34 9.95
N ASP A 67 -43.44 -6.92 9.10
CA ASP A 67 -43.49 -7.35 7.70
C ASP A 67 -42.24 -6.88 6.91
N ILE A 68 -41.77 -5.65 7.18
CA ILE A 68 -40.52 -5.12 6.60
C ILE A 68 -39.31 -5.90 7.13
N TYR A 69 -39.26 -6.19 8.43
CA TYR A 69 -38.19 -6.94 9.05
C TYR A 69 -38.10 -8.36 8.48
N ASP A 70 -39.23 -9.06 8.37
CA ASP A 70 -39.28 -10.39 7.78
C ASP A 70 -38.89 -10.35 6.30
N SER A 71 -39.34 -9.34 5.54
CA SER A 71 -38.92 -9.16 4.15
C SER A 71 -37.41 -8.89 4.02
N LEU A 72 -36.83 -8.08 4.92
CA LEU A 72 -35.40 -7.78 4.95
C LEU A 72 -34.59 -9.01 5.35
N MET A 73 -35.04 -9.75 6.37
CA MET A 73 -34.40 -10.98 6.84
C MET A 73 -34.36 -12.01 5.71
N ASN A 74 -35.49 -12.25 5.05
CA ASN A 74 -35.56 -13.11 3.88
C ASN A 74 -34.63 -12.64 2.74
N HIS A 75 -34.47 -11.33 2.55
CA HIS A 75 -33.55 -10.80 1.54
C HIS A 75 -32.08 -11.01 1.94
N PHE A 76 -31.74 -10.84 3.21
CA PHE A 76 -30.41 -11.12 3.73
C PHE A 76 -30.07 -12.60 3.64
N GLU A 77 -30.97 -13.49 4.05
CA GLU A 77 -30.79 -14.94 3.94
C GLU A 77 -30.61 -15.38 2.48
N ARG A 78 -31.43 -14.85 1.56
CA ARG A 78 -31.26 -15.13 0.12
C ARG A 78 -29.93 -14.61 -0.40
N ARG A 79 -29.53 -13.40 -0.01
CA ARG A 79 -28.25 -12.83 -0.42
C ARG A 79 -27.08 -13.64 0.12
N GLU A 80 -27.14 -14.04 1.40
CA GLU A 80 -26.13 -14.88 2.03
C GLU A 80 -26.04 -16.23 1.33
N ALA A 81 -27.18 -16.88 1.06
CA ALA A 81 -27.21 -18.14 0.31
C ALA A 81 -26.57 -18.00 -1.08
N VAL A 82 -26.89 -16.95 -1.83
CA VAL A 82 -26.28 -16.69 -3.16
C VAL A 82 -24.78 -16.42 -3.06
N VAL A 83 -24.34 -15.70 -2.02
CA VAL A 83 -22.91 -15.42 -1.80
C VAL A 83 -22.17 -16.70 -1.44
N VAL A 84 -22.72 -17.53 -0.55
CA VAL A 84 -22.14 -18.81 -0.13
C VAL A 84 -22.07 -19.77 -1.32
N GLU A 85 -23.15 -19.90 -2.09
CA GLU A 85 -23.18 -20.74 -3.29
C GLU A 85 -22.12 -20.30 -4.30
N LYS A 86 -22.04 -18.99 -4.60
CA LYS A 86 -21.04 -18.45 -5.52
C LYS A 86 -19.61 -18.66 -5.00
N ALA A 87 -19.38 -18.49 -3.69
CA ALA A 87 -18.07 -18.73 -3.09
C ALA A 87 -17.65 -20.21 -3.21
N GLN A 88 -18.60 -21.14 -3.03
CA GLN A 88 -18.37 -22.58 -3.24
C GLN A 88 -18.03 -22.89 -4.70
N GLN A 89 -18.81 -22.37 -5.66
CA GLN A 89 -18.56 -22.56 -7.09
C GLN A 89 -17.17 -22.04 -7.49
N LEU A 90 -16.81 -20.83 -7.06
CA LEU A 90 -15.50 -20.25 -7.35
C LEU A 90 -14.35 -21.02 -6.70
N LYS A 91 -14.57 -21.58 -5.50
CA LYS A 91 -13.58 -22.44 -4.84
C LYS A 91 -13.32 -23.71 -5.64
N GLU A 92 -14.37 -24.38 -6.11
CA GLU A 92 -14.24 -25.58 -6.95
C GLU A 92 -13.56 -25.27 -8.28
N GLU A 93 -13.98 -24.19 -8.95
CA GLU A 93 -13.38 -23.73 -10.20
C GLU A 93 -11.89 -23.44 -10.02
N TYR A 94 -11.54 -22.67 -8.97
CA TYR A 94 -10.16 -22.35 -8.64
C TYR A 94 -9.33 -23.61 -8.41
N LEU A 95 -9.80 -24.56 -7.59
CA LEU A 95 -9.08 -25.80 -7.33
C LEU A 95 -8.84 -26.60 -8.63
N SER A 96 -9.85 -26.68 -9.50
CA SER A 96 -9.72 -27.38 -10.79
C SER A 96 -8.70 -26.72 -11.72
N LEU A 97 -8.66 -25.38 -11.75
CA LEU A 97 -7.70 -24.62 -12.55
C LEU A 97 -6.30 -24.69 -11.95
N HIS A 98 -6.20 -24.67 -10.61
CA HIS A 98 -4.95 -24.79 -9.89
C HIS A 98 -4.28 -26.15 -10.13
N GLU A 99 -5.05 -27.25 -10.12
CA GLU A 99 -4.53 -28.57 -10.45
C GLU A 99 -3.99 -28.62 -11.90
N LYS A 100 -4.74 -28.08 -12.86
CA LYS A 100 -4.30 -27.97 -14.26
C LYS A 100 -3.04 -27.11 -14.39
N TRP A 101 -2.96 -26.02 -13.64
CA TRP A 101 -1.80 -25.14 -13.60
C TRP A 101 -0.57 -25.86 -13.04
N ILE A 102 -0.70 -26.57 -11.91
CA ILE A 102 0.38 -27.37 -11.32
C ILE A 102 0.87 -28.42 -12.33
N ALA A 103 -0.04 -29.15 -12.97
CA ALA A 103 0.33 -30.12 -14.01
C ALA A 103 1.06 -29.46 -15.19
N HIS A 104 0.64 -28.26 -15.58
CA HIS A 104 1.31 -27.48 -16.62
C HIS A 104 2.72 -27.03 -16.21
N CYS A 105 2.89 -26.52 -14.99
CA CYS A 105 4.19 -26.18 -14.42
C CYS A 105 5.11 -27.40 -14.37
N ALA A 106 4.64 -28.54 -13.87
CA ALA A 106 5.41 -29.78 -13.82
C ALA A 106 5.87 -30.24 -15.22
N ARG A 107 5.00 -30.07 -16.24
CA ARG A 107 5.35 -30.35 -17.64
C ARG A 107 6.42 -29.39 -18.17
N LEU A 108 6.30 -28.09 -17.90
CA LEU A 108 7.31 -27.09 -18.31
C LEU A 108 8.65 -27.34 -17.61
N ASP A 109 8.64 -27.65 -16.31
CA ASP A 109 9.84 -27.98 -15.54
C ASP A 109 10.51 -29.26 -16.09
N GLY A 110 9.72 -30.24 -16.51
CA GLY A 110 10.22 -31.43 -17.20
C GLY A 110 10.87 -31.09 -18.55
N MET A 111 10.25 -30.21 -19.34
CA MET A 111 10.82 -29.75 -20.62
C MET A 111 12.09 -28.94 -20.41
N GLN A 112 12.15 -28.07 -19.40
CA GLN A 112 13.34 -27.29 -19.07
C GLN A 112 14.47 -28.20 -18.56
N LYS A 113 14.18 -29.21 -17.73
CA LYS A 113 15.19 -30.21 -17.32
C LYS A 113 15.74 -30.99 -18.51
N ASN A 114 14.89 -31.34 -19.46
CA ASN A 114 15.33 -32.01 -20.69
C ASN A 114 16.10 -31.06 -21.62
N GLY A 115 15.70 -29.80 -21.71
CA GLY A 115 16.40 -28.75 -22.46
C GLY A 115 17.76 -28.40 -21.87
N ILE A 116 17.90 -28.30 -20.54
CA ILE A 116 19.18 -28.11 -19.85
C ILE A 116 20.10 -29.31 -20.08
N ASN A 117 19.57 -30.54 -20.08
CA ASN A 117 20.36 -31.73 -20.41
C ASN A 117 20.82 -31.75 -21.88
N ASP A 118 20.02 -31.23 -22.81
CA ASP A 118 20.41 -31.11 -24.23
C ASP A 118 21.36 -29.91 -24.48
N GLU A 119 21.21 -28.82 -23.74
CA GLU A 119 22.01 -27.58 -23.86
C GLU A 119 23.38 -27.69 -23.17
N LEU A 120 23.50 -28.54 -22.14
CA LEU A 120 24.81 -28.94 -21.59
C LEU A 120 25.58 -29.88 -22.54
N VAL A 121 24.92 -30.45 -23.56
CA VAL A 121 25.53 -31.35 -24.56
C VAL A 121 25.68 -30.66 -25.93
N ALA A 122 24.97 -29.57 -26.19
CA ALA A 122 25.07 -28.82 -27.44
C ALA A 122 25.11 -27.30 -27.18
N PRO A 123 26.21 -26.59 -27.53
CA PRO A 123 26.19 -25.14 -27.56
C PRO A 123 25.26 -24.70 -28.69
N SER A 124 24.00 -24.42 -28.35
CA SER A 124 22.97 -23.96 -29.28
C SER A 124 23.10 -22.45 -29.51
N GLY A 125 24.20 -22.05 -30.12
CA GLY A 125 24.19 -20.84 -30.94
C GLY A 125 23.41 -21.14 -32.22
N ARG A 126 22.35 -20.38 -32.48
CA ARG A 126 21.61 -20.40 -33.75
C ARG A 126 22.54 -19.98 -34.89
N SER A 127 23.33 -20.93 -35.40
CA SER A 127 24.24 -20.74 -36.52
C SER A 127 23.44 -20.67 -37.82
N THR A 128 23.14 -19.45 -38.24
CA THR A 128 22.70 -19.17 -39.59
C THR A 128 23.86 -19.53 -40.52
N ARG A 129 23.67 -20.55 -41.40
CA ARG A 129 24.69 -21.17 -42.28
C ARG A 129 25.39 -20.23 -43.30
N ARG A 130 25.34 -18.92 -43.12
CA ARG A 130 26.08 -17.93 -43.94
C ARG A 130 27.22 -17.23 -43.20
N SER A 131 27.44 -17.51 -41.91
CA SER A 131 28.46 -16.82 -41.10
C SER A 131 29.58 -17.73 -40.56
N ALA A 132 29.66 -18.98 -41.00
CA ALA A 132 30.67 -19.94 -40.53
C ALA A 132 32.09 -19.70 -41.11
N ALA A 133 32.28 -18.67 -41.94
CA ALA A 133 33.58 -18.36 -42.53
C ALA A 133 34.39 -17.31 -41.75
N MET A 134 33.84 -16.63 -40.74
CA MET A 134 34.49 -15.49 -40.07
C MET A 134 34.41 -15.50 -38.53
N LEU A 135 33.95 -16.58 -37.90
CA LEU A 135 33.97 -16.69 -36.44
C LEU A 135 34.76 -17.93 -36.03
N GLY A 136 36.08 -17.82 -36.14
CA GLY A 136 36.98 -18.71 -35.42
C GLY A 136 36.90 -18.34 -33.93
N ASP A 137 36.70 -19.33 -33.09
CA ASP A 137 36.59 -19.25 -31.62
C ASP A 137 37.94 -18.90 -30.93
N THR A 138 38.71 -18.01 -31.55
CA THR A 138 40.01 -17.55 -31.06
C THR A 138 40.16 -16.08 -31.41
N ALA A 139 40.27 -15.22 -30.39
CA ALA A 139 40.57 -13.81 -30.59
C ALA A 139 41.93 -13.68 -31.29
N ARG A 140 41.96 -13.06 -32.48
CA ARG A 140 43.19 -12.89 -33.27
C ARG A 140 43.93 -11.61 -32.87
N SER A 141 43.31 -10.72 -32.11
CA SER A 141 43.92 -9.51 -31.54
C SER A 141 43.30 -9.10 -30.21
N ASP A 142 44.02 -8.27 -29.45
CA ASP A 142 43.57 -7.68 -28.18
C ASP A 142 42.29 -6.84 -28.36
N LEU A 143 42.18 -6.12 -29.48
CA LEU A 143 40.98 -5.36 -29.85
C LEU A 143 39.77 -6.26 -30.09
N GLU A 144 39.97 -7.41 -30.76
CA GLU A 144 38.89 -8.39 -30.95
C GLU A 144 38.46 -8.99 -29.62
N MET A 145 39.39 -9.24 -28.70
CA MET A 145 39.09 -9.71 -27.35
C MET A 145 38.25 -8.68 -26.56
N GLU A 146 38.65 -7.40 -26.57
CA GLU A 146 37.87 -6.34 -25.92
C GLU A 146 36.47 -6.21 -26.54
N GLN A 147 36.35 -6.33 -27.86
CA GLN A 147 35.07 -6.27 -28.55
C GLN A 147 34.16 -7.46 -28.19
N ILE A 148 34.72 -8.66 -28.06
CA ILE A 148 33.99 -9.85 -27.60
C ILE A 148 33.50 -9.66 -26.16
N ILE A 149 34.37 -9.17 -25.26
CA ILE A 149 34.01 -8.91 -23.85
C ILE A 149 32.90 -7.85 -23.75
N ALA A 150 33.03 -6.76 -24.51
CA ALA A 150 32.02 -5.70 -24.55
C ALA A 150 30.67 -6.21 -25.10
N SER A 151 30.71 -7.06 -26.14
CA SER A 151 29.51 -7.66 -26.72
C SER A 151 28.84 -8.64 -25.74
N LEU A 152 29.62 -9.42 -25.00
CA LEU A 152 29.10 -10.39 -24.02
C LEU A 152 28.35 -9.70 -22.87
N GLY A 153 28.87 -8.57 -22.39
CA GLY A 153 28.18 -7.77 -21.37
C GLY A 153 26.84 -7.20 -21.85
N ILE A 154 26.76 -6.79 -23.13
CA ILE A 154 25.51 -6.30 -23.75
C ILE A 154 24.51 -7.45 -23.93
N GLU A 155 24.98 -8.63 -24.33
CA GLU A 155 24.13 -9.81 -24.51
C GLU A 155 23.45 -10.22 -23.19
N GLU A 156 24.19 -10.21 -22.07
CA GLU A 156 23.61 -10.52 -20.75
C GLU A 156 22.56 -9.47 -20.29
N LEU A 157 22.76 -8.21 -20.68
CA LEU A 157 21.86 -7.09 -20.36
C LEU A 157 20.63 -7.01 -21.28
N THR A 158 20.65 -7.67 -22.44
CA THR A 158 19.60 -7.54 -23.46
C THR A 158 18.87 -8.84 -23.75
N ASP A 159 19.43 -10.01 -23.41
CA ASP A 159 18.75 -11.28 -23.57
C ASP A 159 17.50 -11.37 -22.69
N PRO A 160 16.30 -11.52 -23.29
CA PRO A 160 15.05 -11.67 -22.54
C PRO A 160 15.08 -12.84 -21.55
N SER A 161 15.81 -13.92 -21.84
CA SER A 161 15.87 -15.11 -20.98
C SER A 161 16.60 -14.82 -19.68
N LEU A 162 17.78 -14.18 -19.76
CA LEU A 162 18.58 -13.78 -18.60
C LEU A 162 17.91 -12.65 -17.80
N LEU A 163 17.32 -11.67 -18.49
CA LEU A 163 16.55 -10.61 -17.86
C LEU A 163 15.32 -11.14 -17.13
N ALA A 164 14.63 -12.15 -17.68
CA ALA A 164 13.48 -12.77 -17.03
C ALA A 164 13.88 -13.39 -15.68
N VAL A 165 15.01 -14.11 -15.61
CA VAL A 165 15.51 -14.70 -14.35
C VAL A 165 15.82 -13.65 -13.30
N LYS A 166 16.46 -12.53 -13.67
CA LYS A 166 16.76 -11.43 -12.74
C LYS A 166 15.52 -10.65 -12.29
N ASN A 167 14.52 -10.53 -13.16
CA ASN A 167 13.29 -9.77 -12.91
C ASN A 167 12.10 -10.63 -12.48
N VAL A 168 12.32 -11.89 -12.06
CA VAL A 168 11.24 -12.72 -11.53
C VAL A 168 10.70 -12.09 -10.26
N ALA A 169 9.47 -11.61 -10.31
CA ALA A 169 8.75 -11.17 -9.13
C ALA A 169 8.50 -12.38 -8.21
N ARG A 170 8.93 -12.29 -6.95
CA ARG A 170 8.50 -13.23 -5.91
C ARG A 170 7.07 -12.85 -5.49
N ILE A 171 6.09 -13.46 -6.14
CA ILE A 171 4.69 -13.31 -5.78
C ILE A 171 4.45 -14.09 -4.47
N PRO A 172 3.97 -13.46 -3.39
CA PRO A 172 3.58 -14.18 -2.18
C PRO A 172 2.49 -15.21 -2.49
N ASP A 173 2.50 -16.35 -1.80
CA ASP A 173 1.46 -17.36 -1.99
C ASP A 173 0.08 -16.75 -1.69
N MET A 174 -0.86 -16.94 -2.63
CA MET A 174 -2.24 -16.55 -2.42
C MET A 174 -2.80 -17.36 -1.24
N ILE A 175 -3.49 -16.68 -0.33
CA ILE A 175 -4.08 -17.31 0.86
C ILE A 175 -4.82 -18.59 0.48
N SER A 176 -4.49 -19.68 1.17
CA SER A 176 -5.02 -20.99 0.80
C SER A 176 -6.53 -21.00 0.98
N VAL A 177 -7.25 -21.40 -0.07
CA VAL A 177 -8.72 -21.52 -0.05
C VAL A 177 -9.18 -22.63 0.93
N SER A 178 -8.25 -23.46 1.41
CA SER A 178 -8.45 -24.55 2.37
C SER A 178 -8.12 -24.18 3.83
N GLU A 179 -7.12 -23.32 4.11
CA GLU A 179 -6.60 -23.12 5.47
C GLU A 179 -6.50 -21.65 5.92
N GLY A 180 -6.66 -20.66 5.04
CA GLY A 180 -6.36 -19.27 5.36
C GLY A 180 -7.58 -18.40 5.65
N THR A 181 -8.15 -18.48 6.85
CA THR A 181 -8.94 -17.33 7.35
C THR A 181 -7.92 -16.34 7.88
N ILE A 182 -7.60 -15.30 7.11
CA ILE A 182 -6.91 -14.15 7.69
C ILE A 182 -7.94 -13.45 8.56
N ASP A 183 -7.66 -13.34 9.85
CA ASP A 183 -8.39 -12.45 10.75
C ASP A 183 -8.12 -11.01 10.30
N TYR A 184 -8.88 -10.55 9.30
CA TYR A 184 -8.94 -9.13 8.97
C TYR A 184 -9.67 -8.46 10.13
N LEU A 185 -8.91 -7.98 11.11
CA LEU A 185 -9.42 -7.03 12.07
C LEU A 185 -9.68 -5.73 11.30
N TYR A 186 -10.95 -5.43 11.05
CA TYR A 186 -11.34 -4.12 10.55
C TYR A 186 -10.91 -3.10 11.60
N ASP A 187 -9.89 -2.31 11.28
CA ASP A 187 -9.43 -1.23 12.12
C ASP A 187 -10.37 -0.02 11.95
N ASP A 188 -11.46 0.00 12.73
CA ASP A 188 -12.44 1.10 12.79
C ASP A 188 -11.93 2.30 13.58
N THR A 189 -10.63 2.36 13.92
CA THR A 189 -10.13 3.48 14.72
C THR A 189 -10.24 4.81 13.99
N ASN A 190 -10.62 4.89 12.70
CA ASN A 190 -10.89 6.12 11.95
C ASN A 190 -9.80 7.21 12.14
N ASN A 191 -8.56 6.80 12.41
CA ASN A 191 -7.45 7.67 12.83
C ASN A 191 -7.76 8.58 14.04
N ILE A 192 -8.57 8.10 14.98
CA ILE A 192 -8.85 8.78 16.25
C ILE A 192 -7.56 8.80 17.06
N VAL A 193 -7.00 9.99 17.22
CA VAL A 193 -5.85 10.24 18.08
C VAL A 193 -6.35 10.43 19.51
N GLN A 194 -6.10 9.44 20.37
CA GLN A 194 -6.57 9.44 21.77
C GLN A 194 -5.82 10.49 22.63
N ASP A 195 -4.52 10.66 22.40
CA ASP A 195 -3.71 11.72 23.03
C ASP A 195 -3.02 12.55 21.95
N PRO A 196 -3.61 13.69 21.55
CA PRO A 196 -2.99 14.59 20.57
C PRO A 196 -1.68 15.19 21.05
N ALA A 197 -1.49 15.38 22.35
CA ALA A 197 -0.28 15.98 22.88
C ALA A 197 0.90 15.03 22.73
N GLU A 198 0.72 13.74 23.02
CA GLU A 198 1.74 12.71 22.77
C GLU A 198 1.94 12.45 21.28
N PHE A 199 0.87 12.23 20.52
CA PHE A 199 0.96 11.86 19.10
C PHE A 199 1.64 12.91 18.23
N TYR A 200 1.39 14.20 18.47
CA TYR A 200 2.06 15.30 17.75
C TYR A 200 3.29 15.86 18.50
N SER A 201 3.71 15.25 19.60
CA SER A 201 4.94 15.65 20.25
C SER A 201 6.15 15.23 19.42
N CYS A 202 7.08 16.16 19.19
CA CYS A 202 8.43 15.86 18.71
C CYS A 202 9.30 15.16 19.77
N SER A 203 8.68 14.59 20.82
CA SER A 203 9.36 13.89 21.92
C SER A 203 9.55 12.41 21.62
N SER A 204 8.84 11.88 20.61
CA SER A 204 9.09 10.57 20.06
C SER A 204 10.54 10.51 19.58
N GLY A 205 11.33 9.55 20.07
CA GLY A 205 12.78 9.50 19.85
C GLY A 205 13.25 9.50 18.38
N ASN A 206 12.33 9.32 17.43
CA ASN A 206 12.56 9.40 16.00
C ASN A 206 12.71 10.83 15.47
N ASP A 207 12.28 11.85 16.23
CA ASP A 207 12.40 13.27 15.87
C ASP A 207 13.71 13.92 16.38
N ILE A 208 14.54 13.16 17.10
CA ILE A 208 15.80 13.67 17.65
C ILE A 208 16.93 13.45 16.64
N TRP A 209 17.26 14.50 15.88
CA TRP A 209 18.41 14.51 14.98
C TRP A 209 19.71 14.60 15.76
N THR A 210 20.63 13.65 15.53
CA THR A 210 22.01 13.76 16.02
C THR A 210 22.74 14.91 15.34
N ASP A 211 23.78 15.43 15.98
CA ASP A 211 24.57 16.53 15.41
C ASP A 211 25.28 16.10 14.11
N GLU A 212 25.69 14.83 14.02
CA GLU A 212 26.29 14.23 12.82
C GLU A 212 25.30 14.20 11.65
N GLU A 213 24.06 13.73 11.87
CA GLU A 213 23.01 13.71 10.85
C GLU A 213 22.65 15.11 10.36
N ARG A 214 22.63 16.09 11.27
CA ARG A 214 22.36 17.50 10.95
C ARG A 214 23.46 18.08 10.05
N GLU A 215 24.72 17.76 10.33
CA GLU A 215 25.85 18.21 9.52
C GLU A 215 25.82 17.57 8.12
N ILE A 216 25.60 16.26 8.04
CA ILE A 216 25.47 15.54 6.76
C ILE A 216 24.32 16.12 5.93
N PHE A 217 23.17 16.37 6.54
CA PHE A 217 22.03 16.98 5.86
C PHE A 217 22.38 18.37 5.32
N ASN A 218 23.03 19.22 6.11
CA ASN A 218 23.43 20.56 5.66
C ASN A 218 24.39 20.51 4.45
N VAL A 219 25.38 19.61 4.49
CA VAL A 219 26.36 19.45 3.39
C VAL A 219 25.67 18.95 2.13
N LYS A 220 24.84 17.90 2.23
CA LYS A 220 24.12 17.35 1.08
C LYS A 220 23.04 18.29 0.55
N PHE A 221 22.36 19.03 1.43
CA PHE A 221 21.36 20.04 1.03
C PHE A 221 22.01 21.21 0.29
N ALA A 222 23.21 21.64 0.69
CA ALA A 222 23.97 22.66 -0.03
C ALA A 222 24.40 22.19 -1.44
N ALA A 223 24.75 20.91 -1.59
CA ALA A 223 25.09 20.32 -2.89
C ALA A 223 23.86 20.09 -3.78
N HIS A 224 22.73 19.66 -3.19
CA HIS A 224 21.52 19.23 -3.90
C HIS A 224 20.24 19.86 -3.31
N PRO A 225 20.00 21.16 -3.54
CA PRO A 225 18.90 21.87 -2.90
C PRO A 225 17.54 21.26 -3.26
N LYS A 226 16.75 20.94 -2.23
CA LYS A 226 15.37 20.40 -2.32
C LYS A 226 15.23 19.05 -3.02
N GLN A 227 16.31 18.29 -3.16
CA GLN A 227 16.28 16.90 -3.65
C GLN A 227 16.29 15.91 -2.49
N PHE A 228 15.22 15.87 -1.69
CA PHE A 228 15.15 15.08 -0.45
C PHE A 228 15.24 13.56 -0.64
N GLY A 229 15.01 13.04 -1.84
CA GLY A 229 15.22 11.60 -2.12
C GLY A 229 16.69 11.22 -2.27
N LEU A 230 17.58 12.19 -2.49
CA LEU A 230 19.02 11.99 -2.65
C LEU A 230 19.81 12.33 -1.38
N ILE A 231 19.30 13.29 -0.59
CA ILE A 231 19.86 13.73 0.69
C ILE A 231 19.66 12.64 1.73
#